data_AF-A0A813KAB6-F1
#
_entry.id   AF-A0A813KAB6-F1
#
_cell.length_a   1.000
_cell.length_b   1.000
_cell.length_c   1.000
_cell.angle_alpha   90.00
_cell.angle_beta   90.00
_cell.angle_gamma   90.00
#
_symmetry.space_group_name_H-M   'P 1'
#
loop_
_entity.id
_entity.type
_entity.pdbx_description
1 polymer ?
#
loop_
_entity_poly.entity_id
_entity_poly.type
_entity_poly.pdbx_seq_one_letter_code
_entity_poly.pdbx_strand_id
1 'polypeptide(L)'
;MKPARSELKDPDAVKQACLSCNGTRYTHGCAGAWTHVRSLIQDSTQHALDEFEAKHKMERVTSGSANGKEVLFHMRLEFLHQQVQWPGLSFFKDKIPHDATKITILHMAYLDEQVKSVPGHIHQRYPPAIQVAITELLGGYKDMLQPLCGGCGVETSTNSQYHDFASIARHKGPLFVMGSSFGMWAALANVHGPVYMSSNFGGGQKPPVEGGKGAGFFWDDGKMLPNQNVSNFKQMSANEVLRWARAN
;
A
#
# COMPACT_ATOMS: atom_id res chain seq x y z
N MET A 1 -14.85 30.72 -12.43
CA MET A 1 -13.51 30.27 -11.99
C MET A 1 -12.84 29.55 -13.14
N LYS A 2 -11.68 30.01 -13.61
CA LYS A 2 -10.86 29.26 -14.58
C LYS A 2 -10.19 28.09 -13.82
N PRO A 3 -10.13 26.86 -14.37
CA PRO A 3 -9.37 25.78 -13.75
C PRO A 3 -7.90 26.18 -13.64
N ALA A 4 -7.25 25.78 -12.54
CA ALA A 4 -5.90 26.24 -12.20
C ALA A 4 -4.82 25.77 -13.19
N ARG A 5 -5.11 24.79 -14.06
CA ARG A 5 -4.25 24.34 -15.17
C ARG A 5 -5.12 23.86 -16.33
N SER A 6 -4.77 24.25 -17.57
CA SER A 6 -5.42 23.78 -18.81
C SER A 6 -5.13 22.32 -19.14
N GLU A 7 -4.25 21.69 -18.36
CA GLU A 7 -3.74 20.34 -18.54
C GLU A 7 -4.56 19.27 -17.79
N LEU A 8 -5.58 19.69 -17.03
CA LEU A 8 -6.43 18.74 -16.29
C LEU A 8 -7.32 17.99 -17.28
N LYS A 9 -7.14 16.66 -17.36
CA LYS A 9 -7.87 15.76 -18.27
C LYS A 9 -9.39 15.81 -18.12
N ASP A 10 -9.90 16.20 -16.95
CA ASP A 10 -11.33 16.36 -16.69
C ASP A 10 -11.59 17.43 -15.61
N PRO A 11 -11.76 18.69 -16.01
CA PRO A 11 -12.00 19.78 -15.07
C PRO A 11 -13.36 19.68 -14.37
N ASP A 12 -14.34 18.96 -14.95
CA ASP A 12 -15.67 18.81 -14.35
C ASP A 12 -15.65 17.77 -13.23
N ALA A 13 -14.97 16.63 -13.41
CA ALA A 13 -14.75 15.66 -12.34
C ALA A 13 -13.96 16.26 -11.17
N VAL A 14 -12.93 17.07 -11.45
CA VAL A 14 -12.19 17.83 -10.42
C VAL A 14 -13.11 18.82 -9.71
N LYS A 15 -13.95 19.54 -10.45
CA LYS A 15 -14.92 20.49 -9.88
C LYS A 15 -15.95 19.78 -8.98
N GLN A 16 -16.51 18.65 -9.43
CA GLN A 16 -17.45 17.86 -8.63
C GLN A 16 -16.79 17.33 -7.37
N ALA A 17 -15.56 16.82 -7.46
CA ALA A 17 -14.78 16.43 -6.30
C ALA A 17 -14.61 17.61 -5.32
N CYS A 18 -14.20 18.79 -5.79
CA CYS A 18 -14.07 19.98 -4.95
C CYS A 18 -15.38 20.41 -4.28
N LEU A 19 -16.51 20.32 -4.98
CA LEU A 19 -17.84 20.65 -4.42
C LEU A 19 -18.24 19.67 -3.31
N SER A 20 -17.92 18.38 -3.46
CA SER A 20 -18.20 17.34 -2.46
C SER A 20 -17.32 17.44 -1.21
N CYS A 21 -16.23 18.21 -1.24
CA CYS A 21 -15.24 18.29 -0.15
C CYS A 21 -15.40 19.47 0.82
N ASN A 22 -16.53 20.18 0.77
CA ASN A 22 -16.70 21.43 1.51
C ASN A 22 -16.50 21.23 3.03
N GLY A 23 -15.50 21.91 3.61
CA GLY A 23 -15.21 21.88 5.05
C GLY A 23 -14.25 20.76 5.54
N THR A 24 -13.72 19.90 4.66
CA THR A 24 -12.76 18.85 5.05
C THR A 24 -11.31 19.30 4.88
N ARG A 25 -10.43 19.04 5.88
CA ARG A 25 -9.00 19.39 5.82
C ARG A 25 -8.15 18.42 4.99
N TYR A 26 -8.67 17.22 4.74
CA TYR A 26 -7.95 16.16 4.05
C TYR A 26 -8.78 15.63 2.90
N THR A 27 -8.18 15.53 1.71
CA THR A 27 -8.84 15.00 0.51
C THR A 27 -9.42 13.60 0.74
N HIS A 28 -8.80 12.79 1.61
CA HIS A 28 -9.29 11.44 1.92
C HIS A 28 -10.51 11.40 2.83
N GLY A 29 -10.85 12.50 3.50
CA GLY A 29 -12.08 12.64 4.26
C GLY A 29 -13.29 13.05 3.43
N CYS A 30 -13.14 13.23 2.12
CA CYS A 30 -14.19 13.75 1.26
C CYS A 30 -14.97 12.63 0.56
N ALA A 31 -16.21 12.40 1.00
CA ALA A 31 -17.05 11.37 0.42
C ALA A 31 -17.52 11.67 -1.01
N GLY A 32 -17.51 10.65 -1.88
CA GLY A 32 -17.92 10.75 -3.28
C GLY A 32 -16.86 11.30 -4.24
N ALA A 33 -15.98 12.22 -3.80
CA ALA A 33 -14.93 12.77 -4.66
C ALA A 33 -14.01 11.68 -5.26
N TRP A 34 -13.68 10.67 -4.46
CA TRP A 34 -12.79 9.56 -4.87
C TRP A 34 -13.34 8.76 -6.04
N THR A 35 -14.64 8.47 -6.05
CA THR A 35 -15.30 7.80 -7.18
C THR A 35 -15.14 8.60 -8.47
N HIS A 36 -15.20 9.93 -8.39
CA HIS A 36 -15.07 10.81 -9.57
C HIS A 36 -13.63 11.00 -10.04
N VAL A 37 -12.65 11.05 -9.14
CA VAL A 37 -11.25 11.34 -9.51
C VAL A 37 -10.40 10.10 -9.70
N ARG A 38 -10.86 8.89 -9.31
CA ARG A 38 -10.03 7.69 -9.39
C ARG A 38 -9.56 7.37 -10.81
N SER A 39 -10.43 7.49 -11.82
CA SER A 39 -10.02 7.28 -13.22
C SER A 39 -8.94 8.28 -13.65
N LEU A 40 -9.03 9.53 -13.19
CA LEU A 40 -8.02 10.56 -13.45
C LEU A 40 -6.70 10.24 -12.76
N ILE A 41 -6.75 9.78 -11.51
CA ILE A 41 -5.57 9.34 -10.75
C ILE A 41 -4.90 8.19 -11.50
N GLN A 42 -5.67 7.15 -11.85
CA GLN A 42 -5.19 6.01 -12.62
C GLN A 42 -4.51 6.45 -13.92
N ASP A 43 -5.21 7.17 -14.79
CA ASP A 43 -4.68 7.53 -16.11
C ASP A 43 -3.51 8.51 -16.04
N SER A 44 -3.55 9.47 -15.12
CA SER A 44 -2.47 10.45 -14.96
C SER A 44 -1.24 9.82 -14.32
N THR A 45 -1.43 8.93 -13.34
CA THR A 45 -0.31 8.23 -12.70
C THR A 45 0.33 7.24 -13.65
N GLN A 46 -0.43 6.42 -14.39
CA GLN A 46 0.17 5.49 -15.36
C GLN A 46 0.97 6.23 -16.43
N HIS A 47 0.42 7.34 -16.95
CA HIS A 47 1.13 8.18 -17.91
C HIS A 47 2.39 8.82 -17.32
N ALA A 48 2.32 9.40 -16.12
CA ALA A 48 3.47 10.01 -15.46
C ALA A 48 4.58 8.98 -15.17
N LEU A 49 4.21 7.74 -14.81
CA LEU A 49 5.18 6.65 -14.65
C LEU A 49 5.85 6.31 -15.99
N ASP A 50 5.07 6.18 -17.07
CA ASP A 50 5.60 5.90 -18.42
C ASP A 50 6.55 7.00 -18.89
N GLU A 51 6.18 8.28 -18.72
CA GLU A 51 7.02 9.43 -19.08
C GLU A 51 8.30 9.50 -18.25
N PHE A 52 8.20 9.22 -16.94
CA PHE A 52 9.37 9.19 -16.06
C PHE A 52 10.35 8.10 -16.49
N GLU A 53 9.87 6.88 -16.75
CA GLU A 53 10.72 5.76 -17.19
C GLU A 53 11.38 6.06 -18.53
N ALA A 54 10.62 6.58 -19.50
CA ALA A 54 11.14 6.95 -20.80
C ALA A 54 12.21 8.05 -20.70
N LYS A 55 11.93 9.12 -19.94
CA LYS A 55 12.85 10.25 -19.73
C LYS A 55 14.15 9.82 -19.06
N HIS A 56 14.06 8.91 -18.08
CA HIS A 56 15.20 8.44 -17.32
C HIS A 56 15.83 7.16 -17.88
N LYS A 57 15.36 6.65 -19.03
CA LYS A 57 15.80 5.40 -19.67
C LYS A 57 15.76 4.20 -18.72
N MET A 58 14.74 4.15 -17.87
CA MET A 58 14.53 3.07 -16.92
C MET A 58 13.71 1.95 -17.58
N GLU A 59 13.98 0.70 -17.20
CA GLU A 59 13.08 -0.39 -17.53
C GLU A 59 11.72 -0.15 -16.88
N ARG A 60 10.65 -0.48 -17.62
CA ARG A 60 9.29 -0.36 -17.11
C ARG A 60 9.11 -1.26 -15.89
N VAL A 61 8.79 -0.66 -14.75
CA VAL A 61 8.46 -1.43 -13.54
C VAL A 61 7.15 -2.16 -13.80
N THR A 62 7.24 -3.48 -13.78
CA THR A 62 6.09 -4.39 -13.81
C THR A 62 6.08 -5.21 -12.53
N SER A 63 4.91 -5.37 -11.92
CA SER A 63 4.74 -6.17 -10.71
C SER A 63 3.62 -7.18 -10.91
N GLY A 64 3.88 -8.41 -10.50
CA GLY A 64 2.96 -9.52 -10.69
C GLY A 64 3.11 -10.20 -12.04
N SER A 65 2.74 -11.48 -12.06
CA SER A 65 2.67 -12.29 -13.27
C SER A 65 1.57 -11.79 -14.22
N ALA A 66 1.72 -12.12 -15.51
CA ALA A 66 0.71 -11.81 -16.52
C ALA A 66 -0.66 -12.48 -16.24
N ASN A 67 -0.67 -13.57 -15.48
CA ASN A 67 -1.90 -14.31 -15.12
C ASN A 67 -2.57 -13.79 -13.83
N GLY A 68 -2.03 -12.76 -13.17
CA GLY A 68 -2.64 -12.15 -11.98
C GLY A 68 -2.63 -13.03 -10.73
N LYS A 69 -1.85 -14.12 -10.72
CA LYS A 69 -1.75 -15.08 -9.59
C LYS A 69 -0.68 -14.72 -8.55
N GLU A 70 0.01 -13.61 -8.73
CA GLU A 70 0.91 -13.09 -7.71
C GLU A 70 0.18 -12.07 -6.85
N VAL A 71 0.47 -12.06 -5.55
CA VAL A 71 -0.12 -11.14 -4.58
C VAL A 71 0.97 -10.19 -4.08
N LEU A 72 0.64 -8.91 -3.98
CA LEU A 72 1.52 -7.89 -3.40
C LEU A 72 0.96 -7.41 -2.08
N PHE A 73 1.78 -7.46 -1.03
CA PHE A 73 1.47 -6.90 0.28
C PHE A 73 2.47 -5.79 0.61
N HIS A 74 2.04 -4.53 0.56
CA HIS A 74 2.86 -3.40 0.97
C HIS A 74 2.73 -3.14 2.47
N MET A 75 3.83 -3.35 3.20
CA MET A 75 3.98 -3.07 4.62
C MET A 75 4.95 -1.88 4.81
N ARG A 76 4.42 -0.76 5.29
CA ARG A 76 5.27 0.36 5.71
C ARG A 76 5.96 0.00 7.02
N LEU A 77 7.28 0.19 7.10
CA LEU A 77 8.09 0.02 8.33
C LEU A 77 8.55 1.39 8.86
N GLU A 78 7.59 2.25 9.21
CA GLU A 78 7.86 3.60 9.76
C GLU A 78 7.30 3.68 11.18
N PHE A 79 8.21 3.63 12.15
CA PHE A 79 7.83 3.62 13.56
C PHE A 79 7.81 5.01 14.21
N LEU A 80 8.30 6.07 13.53
CA LEU A 80 8.22 7.46 14.02
C LEU A 80 6.91 8.15 13.70
N HIS A 81 6.52 8.08 12.44
CA HIS A 81 5.23 8.58 12.02
C HIS A 81 4.19 7.59 12.52
N GLN A 82 2.97 8.05 12.72
CA GLN A 82 1.87 7.13 12.94
C GLN A 82 1.70 6.28 11.66
N GLN A 83 2.45 5.17 11.54
CA GLN A 83 1.85 3.94 11.04
C GLN A 83 0.53 3.82 11.81
N VAL A 84 -0.57 3.60 11.12
CA VAL A 84 -1.83 3.71 11.85
C VAL A 84 -2.16 2.38 12.49
N GLN A 85 -1.91 1.25 11.81
CA GLN A 85 -2.31 -0.09 12.28
C GLN A 85 -1.49 -1.23 11.67
N TRP A 86 -1.52 -2.41 12.31
CA TRP A 86 -0.92 -3.67 11.85
C TRP A 86 -2.00 -4.74 11.61
N PRO A 87 -2.05 -5.39 10.42
CA PRO A 87 -3.15 -6.27 10.05
C PRO A 87 -3.04 -7.65 10.72
N GLY A 88 -4.16 -8.11 11.27
CA GLY A 88 -4.35 -9.52 11.60
C GLY A 88 -4.53 -10.38 10.35
N LEU A 89 -4.51 -11.69 10.55
CA LEU A 89 -4.86 -12.72 9.57
C LEU A 89 -6.21 -12.43 8.88
N SER A 90 -7.22 -11.91 9.59
CA SER A 90 -8.54 -11.60 8.98
C SER A 90 -8.50 -10.57 7.86
N PHE A 91 -7.47 -9.72 7.81
CA PHE A 91 -7.29 -8.78 6.69
C PHE A 91 -6.99 -9.53 5.38
N PHE A 92 -6.28 -10.67 5.46
CA PHE A 92 -5.86 -11.45 4.29
C PHE A 92 -6.78 -12.63 3.99
N LYS A 93 -7.36 -13.21 5.04
CA LYS A 93 -8.19 -14.41 4.96
C LYS A 93 -9.32 -14.23 3.95
N ASP A 94 -9.53 -15.24 3.11
CA ASP A 94 -10.53 -15.32 2.05
C ASP A 94 -10.34 -14.31 0.88
N LYS A 95 -9.28 -13.50 0.91
CA LYS A 95 -8.95 -12.50 -0.13
C LYS A 95 -7.73 -12.86 -0.95
N ILE A 96 -6.89 -13.73 -0.41
CA ILE A 96 -5.76 -14.34 -1.12
C ILE A 96 -6.29 -15.58 -1.88
N PRO A 97 -6.17 -15.63 -3.22
CA PRO A 97 -6.55 -16.80 -4.00
C PRO A 97 -5.75 -18.04 -3.57
N HIS A 98 -6.43 -19.17 -3.42
CA HIS A 98 -5.76 -20.44 -3.06
C HIS A 98 -4.78 -20.94 -4.12
N ASP A 99 -4.93 -20.51 -5.38
CA ASP A 99 -4.04 -20.83 -6.48
C ASP A 99 -3.01 -19.72 -6.76
N ALA A 100 -2.84 -18.77 -5.84
CA ALA A 100 -1.79 -17.77 -5.93
C ALA A 100 -0.41 -18.45 -5.96
N THR A 101 0.45 -18.05 -6.88
CA THR A 101 1.76 -18.67 -7.10
C THR A 101 2.85 -18.06 -6.23
N LYS A 102 2.65 -16.82 -5.78
CA LYS A 102 3.63 -16.07 -4.98
C LYS A 102 2.95 -14.94 -4.20
N ILE A 103 3.46 -14.67 -3.00
CA ILE A 103 3.17 -13.45 -2.25
C ILE A 103 4.48 -12.67 -2.05
N THR A 104 4.50 -11.41 -2.43
CA THR A 104 5.64 -10.51 -2.16
C THR A 104 5.25 -9.49 -1.10
N ILE A 105 5.97 -9.48 0.02
CA ILE A 105 5.87 -8.46 1.06
C ILE A 105 6.83 -7.32 0.71
N LEU A 106 6.29 -6.23 0.18
CA LEU A 106 7.02 -5.03 -0.17
C LEU A 106 7.18 -4.15 1.06
N HIS A 107 8.41 -3.81 1.42
CA HIS A 107 8.69 -2.99 2.60
C HIS A 107 9.87 -2.05 2.38
N MET A 108 9.90 -0.98 3.18
CA MET A 108 11.00 -0.01 3.15
C MET A 108 12.31 -0.61 3.67
N ALA A 109 13.44 -0.07 3.21
CA ALA A 109 14.75 -0.45 3.71
C ALA A 109 14.89 -0.12 5.21
N TYR A 110 15.33 -1.11 5.98
CA TYR A 110 15.51 -0.99 7.43
C TYR A 110 16.87 -1.49 7.93
N LEU A 111 17.54 -2.36 7.16
CA LEU A 111 18.93 -2.77 7.41
C LEU A 111 19.90 -1.71 6.88
N ASP A 112 21.05 -1.54 7.53
CA ASP A 112 22.03 -0.52 7.14
C ASP A 112 22.52 -0.68 5.69
N GLU A 113 22.80 -1.91 5.25
CA GLU A 113 23.15 -2.25 3.88
C GLU A 113 22.04 -1.92 2.86
N GLN A 114 20.77 -2.10 3.23
CA GLN A 114 19.64 -1.73 2.37
C GLN A 114 19.52 -0.21 2.26
N VAL A 115 19.63 0.50 3.39
CA VAL A 115 19.57 1.97 3.43
C VAL A 115 20.69 2.61 2.61
N LYS A 116 21.89 2.00 2.59
CA LYS A 116 23.00 2.46 1.76
C LYS A 116 22.81 2.21 0.26
N SER A 117 22.14 1.11 -0.10
CA SER A 117 22.00 0.68 -1.50
C SER A 117 20.75 1.21 -2.19
N VAL A 118 19.74 1.64 -1.44
CA VAL A 118 18.45 2.08 -1.95
C VAL A 118 18.26 3.59 -1.78
N PRO A 119 18.43 4.41 -2.83
CA PRO A 119 18.30 5.85 -2.71
C PRO A 119 16.84 6.29 -2.51
N GLY A 120 16.67 7.43 -1.82
CA GLY A 120 15.44 8.22 -1.87
C GLY A 120 14.41 7.96 -0.78
N HIS A 121 14.65 7.08 0.21
CA HIS A 121 13.76 7.07 1.37
C HIS A 121 14.18 8.12 2.42
N ILE A 122 13.18 8.73 3.06
CA ILE A 122 13.40 9.55 4.26
C ILE A 122 13.63 8.55 5.41
N HIS A 123 14.89 8.22 5.67
CA HIS A 123 15.23 7.14 6.59
C HIS A 123 15.41 7.64 8.03
N GLN A 124 14.90 6.86 8.97
CA GLN A 124 15.60 6.65 10.23
C GLN A 124 16.49 5.41 10.13
N ARG A 125 17.69 5.50 10.72
CA ARG A 125 18.47 4.30 11.03
C ARG A 125 17.91 3.69 12.30
N TYR A 126 17.43 2.47 12.20
CA TYR A 126 16.94 1.73 13.37
C TYR A 126 18.13 1.12 14.14
N PRO A 127 18.11 1.13 15.48
CA PRO A 127 19.07 0.38 16.27
C PRO A 127 19.04 -1.12 15.92
N PRO A 128 20.15 -1.86 16.06
CA PRO A 128 20.21 -3.29 15.70
C PRO A 128 19.09 -4.15 16.33
N ALA A 129 18.73 -3.89 17.59
CA ALA A 129 17.65 -4.61 18.26
C ALA A 129 16.28 -4.41 17.56
N ILE A 130 16.02 -3.22 17.02
CA ILE A 130 14.80 -2.92 16.27
C ILE A 130 14.85 -3.59 14.89
N GLN A 131 16.02 -3.62 14.23
CA GLN A 131 16.19 -4.33 12.96
C GLN A 131 15.92 -5.85 13.10
N VAL A 132 16.38 -6.45 14.20
CA VAL A 132 16.07 -7.86 14.53
C VAL A 132 14.57 -8.06 14.69
N ALA A 133 13.91 -7.22 15.49
CA ALA A 133 12.46 -7.31 15.71
C ALA A 133 11.64 -7.11 14.40
N ILE A 134 12.06 -6.21 13.51
CA ILE A 134 11.46 -6.06 12.18
C ILE A 134 11.63 -7.34 11.36
N THR A 135 12.82 -7.94 11.38
CA THR A 135 13.12 -9.17 10.62
C THR A 135 12.26 -10.33 11.13
N GLU A 136 12.14 -10.48 12.45
CA GLU A 136 11.26 -11.47 13.08
C GLU A 136 9.80 -11.24 12.69
N LEU A 137 9.34 -9.99 12.72
CA LEU A 137 7.98 -9.62 12.33
C LEU A 137 7.70 -9.99 10.87
N LEU A 138 8.58 -9.61 9.94
CA LEU A 138 8.44 -9.96 8.52
C LEU A 138 8.44 -11.48 8.33
N GLY A 139 9.34 -12.20 8.99
CA GLY A 139 9.37 -13.67 9.00
C GLY A 139 8.04 -14.28 9.43
N GLY A 140 7.49 -13.80 10.55
CA GLY A 140 6.22 -14.30 11.05
C GLY A 140 5.02 -13.98 10.15
N TYR A 141 5.02 -12.86 9.43
CA TYR A 141 4.02 -12.58 8.39
C TYR A 141 4.18 -13.53 7.19
N LYS A 142 5.40 -13.88 6.78
CA LYS A 142 5.61 -14.89 5.73
C LYS A 142 4.97 -16.22 6.12
N ASP A 143 5.26 -16.69 7.33
CA ASP A 143 4.70 -17.94 7.87
C ASP A 143 3.17 -17.88 7.98
N MET A 144 2.61 -16.71 8.32
CA MET A 144 1.17 -16.51 8.45
C MET A 144 0.46 -16.50 7.08
N LEU A 145 1.11 -15.96 6.04
CA LEU A 145 0.52 -15.79 4.71
C LEU A 145 0.66 -17.04 3.83
N GLN A 146 1.74 -17.81 3.98
CA GLN A 146 2.02 -18.98 3.13
C GLN A 146 0.87 -20.02 3.11
N PRO A 147 0.23 -20.38 4.24
CA PRO A 147 -0.88 -21.32 4.23
C PRO A 147 -2.11 -20.80 3.48
N LEU A 148 -2.30 -19.47 3.37
CA LEU A 148 -3.48 -18.88 2.72
C LEU A 148 -3.50 -19.13 1.20
N CYS A 149 -2.32 -19.21 0.58
CA CYS A 149 -2.16 -19.50 -0.86
C CYS A 149 -1.83 -20.97 -1.15
N GLY A 150 -2.21 -21.90 -0.25
CA GLY A 150 -1.95 -23.33 -0.47
C GLY A 150 -0.47 -23.72 -0.42
N GLY A 151 0.39 -22.92 0.24
CA GLY A 151 1.81 -23.20 0.37
C GLY A 151 2.71 -22.53 -0.67
N CYS A 152 2.23 -21.48 -1.35
CA CYS A 152 3.02 -20.72 -2.32
C CYS A 152 4.28 -20.08 -1.71
N GLY A 153 5.19 -19.60 -2.57
CA GLY A 153 6.37 -18.87 -2.13
C GLY A 153 5.99 -17.51 -1.54
N VAL A 154 6.47 -17.20 -0.33
CA VAL A 154 6.35 -15.87 0.27
C VAL A 154 7.72 -15.25 0.43
N GLU A 155 7.93 -14.09 -0.16
CA GLU A 155 9.21 -13.37 -0.16
C GLU A 155 9.05 -11.94 0.34
N THR A 156 10.15 -11.33 0.76
CA THR A 156 10.21 -9.92 1.12
C THR A 156 11.02 -9.18 0.06
N SER A 157 10.59 -7.98 -0.31
CA SER A 157 11.28 -7.13 -1.28
C SER A 157 11.46 -5.72 -0.74
N THR A 158 12.61 -5.13 -1.01
CA THR A 158 12.97 -3.76 -0.66
C THR A 158 13.50 -3.06 -1.89
N ASN A 159 12.85 -1.97 -2.30
CA ASN A 159 13.29 -1.19 -3.45
C ASN A 159 13.25 0.31 -3.15
N SER A 160 13.58 1.13 -4.14
CA SER A 160 13.44 2.59 -4.04
C SER A 160 11.98 3.00 -3.92
N GLN A 161 11.72 4.20 -3.39
CA GLN A 161 10.35 4.74 -3.30
C GLN A 161 9.64 4.72 -4.66
N TYR A 162 10.35 5.07 -5.73
CA TYR A 162 9.79 5.03 -7.08
C TYR A 162 9.36 3.61 -7.47
N HIS A 163 10.26 2.63 -7.29
CA HIS A 163 9.98 1.25 -7.68
C HIS A 163 8.84 0.65 -6.86
N ASP A 164 8.78 0.94 -5.56
CA ASP A 164 7.68 0.52 -4.71
C ASP A 164 6.35 1.13 -5.16
N PHE A 165 6.34 2.44 -5.42
CA PHE A 165 5.15 3.15 -5.92
C PHE A 165 4.67 2.56 -7.25
N ALA A 166 5.58 2.39 -8.21
CA ALA A 166 5.26 1.84 -9.52
C ALA A 166 4.81 0.38 -9.44
N SER A 167 5.42 -0.43 -8.56
CA SER A 167 5.02 -1.81 -8.30
C SER A 167 3.59 -1.88 -7.79
N ILE A 168 3.23 -1.05 -6.80
CA ILE A 168 1.87 -0.99 -6.25
C ILE A 168 0.87 -0.52 -7.33
N ALA A 169 1.19 0.57 -8.04
CA ALA A 169 0.31 1.15 -9.05
C ALA A 169 0.10 0.26 -10.29
N ARG A 170 1.00 -0.69 -10.55
CA ARG A 170 0.92 -1.58 -11.73
C ARG A 170 0.79 -3.06 -11.38
N HIS A 171 0.62 -3.39 -10.10
CA HIS A 171 0.48 -4.78 -9.68
C HIS A 171 -0.76 -5.42 -10.32
N LYS A 172 -0.59 -6.59 -10.94
CA LYS A 172 -1.66 -7.23 -11.71
C LYS A 172 -2.62 -8.10 -10.88
N GLY A 173 -2.17 -8.63 -9.76
CA GLY A 173 -2.98 -9.49 -8.89
C GLY A 173 -3.55 -8.75 -7.67
N PRO A 174 -4.00 -9.50 -6.65
CA PRO A 174 -4.47 -8.92 -5.40
C PRO A 174 -3.41 -8.07 -4.72
N LEU A 175 -3.80 -6.86 -4.33
CA LEU A 175 -2.93 -5.89 -3.71
C LEU A 175 -3.45 -5.56 -2.30
N PHE A 176 -2.62 -5.75 -1.29
CA PHE A 176 -2.88 -5.38 0.10
C PHE A 176 -1.98 -4.21 0.47
N VAL A 177 -2.54 -3.10 0.93
CA VAL A 177 -1.76 -1.92 1.32
C VAL A 177 -2.13 -1.49 2.72
N MET A 178 -1.10 -1.26 3.54
CA MET A 178 -1.28 -0.79 4.91
C MET A 178 -0.35 0.38 5.26
N GLY A 179 -0.81 1.21 6.21
CA GLY A 179 0.07 2.03 7.05
C GLY A 179 0.64 3.31 6.42
N SER A 180 0.19 3.73 5.23
CA SER A 180 0.68 4.99 4.62
C SER A 180 -0.28 5.64 3.63
N SER A 181 -0.38 6.97 3.68
CA SER A 181 -0.95 7.77 2.59
C SER A 181 -0.12 7.67 1.30
N PHE A 182 1.18 7.37 1.39
CA PHE A 182 2.02 7.08 0.23
C PHE A 182 1.50 5.86 -0.55
N GLY A 183 1.27 4.75 0.15
CA GLY A 183 0.71 3.53 -0.44
C GLY A 183 -0.71 3.74 -0.96
N MET A 184 -1.53 4.56 -0.28
CA MET A 184 -2.89 4.88 -0.72
C MET A 184 -2.93 5.46 -2.14
N TRP A 185 -2.06 6.43 -2.46
CA TRP A 185 -2.06 7.06 -3.78
C TRP A 185 -1.65 6.08 -4.89
N ALA A 186 -0.64 5.25 -4.63
CA ALA A 186 -0.25 4.20 -5.57
C ALA A 186 -1.37 3.15 -5.74
N ALA A 187 -2.03 2.77 -4.64
CA ALA A 187 -3.12 1.81 -4.63
C ALA A 187 -4.36 2.31 -5.40
N LEU A 188 -4.70 3.60 -5.26
CA LEU A 188 -5.76 4.23 -6.04
C LEU A 188 -5.45 4.27 -7.54
N ALA A 189 -4.17 4.41 -7.90
CA ALA A 189 -3.70 4.41 -9.27
C ALA A 189 -3.64 3.00 -9.91
N ASN A 190 -3.84 1.94 -9.12
CA ASN A 190 -3.88 0.57 -9.65
C ASN A 190 -5.10 0.37 -10.56
N VAL A 191 -4.84 -0.16 -11.76
CA VAL A 191 -5.84 -0.37 -12.83
C VAL A 191 -6.15 -1.85 -13.09
N HIS A 192 -5.63 -2.77 -12.27
CA HIS A 192 -5.66 -4.20 -12.51
C HIS A 192 -6.43 -4.96 -11.42
N GLY A 193 -5.74 -5.62 -10.49
CA GLY A 193 -6.33 -6.53 -9.52
C GLY A 193 -7.10 -5.83 -8.40
N PRO A 194 -7.74 -6.61 -7.50
CA PRO A 194 -8.47 -6.05 -6.37
C PRO A 194 -7.50 -5.41 -5.38
N VAL A 195 -7.83 -4.21 -4.92
CA VAL A 195 -7.03 -3.46 -3.96
C VAL A 195 -7.72 -3.44 -2.60
N TYR A 196 -7.05 -4.00 -1.59
CA TYR A 196 -7.50 -4.01 -0.20
C TYR A 196 -6.65 -3.03 0.61
N MET A 197 -7.30 -2.00 1.14
CA MET A 197 -6.64 -0.93 1.88
C MET A 197 -7.21 -0.86 3.29
N SER A 198 -6.32 -0.91 4.29
CA SER A 198 -6.70 -0.62 5.67
C SER A 198 -7.32 0.77 5.76
N SER A 199 -8.49 0.88 6.38
CA SER A 199 -9.32 2.07 6.30
C SER A 199 -9.12 3.06 7.44
N ASN A 200 -8.36 2.70 8.47
CA ASN A 200 -7.89 3.65 9.47
C ASN A 200 -6.53 4.20 9.06
N PHE A 201 -6.52 5.14 8.12
CA PHE A 201 -5.35 5.93 7.76
C PHE A 201 -5.73 7.40 7.99
N GLY A 202 -4.99 8.10 8.85
CA GLY A 202 -5.18 9.55 9.06
C GLY A 202 -6.50 9.99 9.71
N GLY A 203 -7.32 9.08 10.26
CA GLY A 203 -8.56 9.44 10.98
C GLY A 203 -9.69 10.00 10.10
N GLY A 204 -9.62 9.78 8.78
CA GLY A 204 -10.60 10.30 7.81
C GLY A 204 -11.83 9.41 7.59
N GLN A 205 -12.80 9.94 6.84
CA GLN A 205 -13.95 9.18 6.34
C GLN A 205 -13.49 8.09 5.35
N LYS A 206 -14.30 7.04 5.20
CA LYS A 206 -14.02 5.84 4.38
C LYS A 206 -14.97 5.78 3.18
N PRO A 207 -14.90 6.76 2.26
CA PRO A 207 -15.93 6.87 1.26
C PRO A 207 -15.82 5.74 0.23
N PRO A 208 -16.95 5.21 -0.26
CA PRO A 208 -16.95 4.23 -1.32
C PRO A 208 -16.10 4.71 -2.51
N VAL A 209 -15.38 3.77 -3.13
CA VAL A 209 -14.58 4.00 -4.33
C VAL A 209 -15.12 3.09 -5.43
N GLU A 210 -16.22 3.52 -6.05
CA GLU A 210 -17.00 2.70 -7.00
C GLU A 210 -16.61 2.95 -8.46
N GLY A 211 -15.68 3.88 -8.71
CA GLY A 211 -15.20 4.25 -10.04
C GLY A 211 -13.78 3.74 -10.37
N GLY A 212 -13.39 3.93 -11.62
CA GLY A 212 -12.05 3.58 -12.13
C GLY A 212 -11.98 2.22 -12.85
N LYS A 213 -10.79 1.89 -13.33
CA LYS A 213 -10.43 0.62 -13.96
C LYS A 213 -10.02 -0.43 -12.92
N GLY A 214 -10.05 -1.71 -13.31
CA GLY A 214 -9.60 -2.83 -12.48
C GLY A 214 -10.72 -3.50 -11.68
N ALA A 215 -10.35 -4.43 -10.80
CA ALA A 215 -11.29 -5.26 -10.03
C ALA A 215 -11.84 -4.58 -8.77
N GLY A 216 -11.54 -3.31 -8.53
CA GLY A 216 -12.12 -2.51 -7.45
C GLY A 216 -11.10 -1.98 -6.45
N PHE A 217 -11.58 -1.16 -5.51
CA PHE A 217 -10.82 -0.69 -4.35
C PHE A 217 -11.70 -0.82 -3.12
N PHE A 218 -11.19 -1.50 -2.11
CA PHE A 218 -11.95 -1.93 -0.95
C PHE A 218 -11.29 -1.39 0.31
N TRP A 219 -12.05 -0.61 1.07
CA TRP A 219 -11.72 -0.32 2.45
C TRP A 219 -11.99 -1.58 3.27
N ASP A 220 -10.94 -2.17 3.82
CA ASP A 220 -11.03 -3.37 4.64
C ASP A 220 -10.22 -3.20 5.91
N ASP A 221 -10.92 -3.22 7.04
CA ASP A 221 -10.27 -3.07 8.33
C ASP A 221 -9.92 -4.39 8.99
N GLY A 222 -10.37 -5.55 8.50
CA GLY A 222 -10.20 -6.83 9.19
C GLY A 222 -10.23 -6.68 10.73
N LYS A 223 -9.24 -7.25 11.40
CA LYS A 223 -8.79 -6.82 12.72
C LYS A 223 -7.43 -6.14 12.58
N MET A 224 -7.27 -5.01 13.27
CA MET A 224 -6.09 -4.17 13.17
C MET A 224 -5.55 -3.79 14.55
N LEU A 225 -4.25 -3.99 14.77
CA LEU A 225 -3.57 -3.62 16.00
C LEU A 225 -3.07 -2.16 15.90
N PRO A 226 -3.44 -1.27 16.83
CA PRO A 226 -2.98 0.12 16.82
C PRO A 226 -1.45 0.23 16.92
N ASN A 227 -0.85 1.10 16.12
CA ASN A 227 0.61 1.24 16.07
C ASN A 227 1.26 1.72 17.37
N GLN A 228 0.53 2.44 18.23
CA GLN A 228 1.07 2.85 19.53
C GLN A 228 1.59 1.66 20.35
N ASN A 229 0.99 0.47 20.15
CA ASN A 229 1.40 -0.76 20.81
C ASN A 229 2.66 -1.39 20.17
N VAL A 230 3.01 -1.01 18.95
CA VAL A 230 4.08 -1.63 18.16
C VAL A 230 5.25 -0.68 17.91
N SER A 231 5.07 0.64 18.05
CA SER A 231 6.10 1.65 17.79
C SER A 231 7.40 1.31 18.55
N ASN A 232 8.46 1.02 17.79
CA ASN A 232 9.76 0.60 18.29
C ASN A 232 9.74 -0.61 19.23
N PHE A 233 8.70 -1.45 19.15
CA PHE A 233 8.52 -2.67 19.96
C PHE A 233 8.61 -2.43 21.48
N LYS A 234 8.28 -1.22 21.95
CA LYS A 234 8.39 -0.86 23.37
C LYS A 234 7.25 -1.42 24.21
N GLN A 235 6.06 -1.53 23.64
CA GLN A 235 4.84 -2.00 24.33
C GLN A 235 4.51 -3.45 23.98
N MET A 236 4.81 -3.88 22.75
CA MET A 236 4.71 -5.27 22.32
C MET A 236 5.98 -5.64 21.55
N SER A 237 6.58 -6.76 21.94
CA SER A 237 7.63 -7.43 21.14
C SER A 237 7.08 -7.90 19.80
N ALA A 238 7.97 -8.16 18.82
CA ALA A 238 7.58 -8.74 17.53
C ALA A 238 6.76 -10.03 17.70
N ASN A 239 7.15 -10.90 18.64
CA ASN A 239 6.43 -12.13 18.95
C ASN A 239 5.01 -11.90 19.50
N GLU A 240 4.82 -10.89 20.35
CA GLU A 240 3.48 -10.54 20.85
C GLU A 240 2.59 -9.98 19.73
N VAL A 241 3.16 -9.16 18.84
CA VAL A 241 2.45 -8.67 17.65
C VAL A 241 2.05 -9.82 16.74
N LEU A 242 2.94 -10.77 16.49
CA LEU A 242 2.66 -11.94 15.66
C LEU A 242 1.63 -12.88 16.29
N ARG A 243 1.68 -13.08 17.61
CA ARG A 243 0.66 -13.86 18.33
C ARG A 243 -0.71 -13.20 18.19
N TRP A 244 -0.77 -11.88 18.35
CA TRP A 244 -2.00 -11.12 18.16
C TRP A 244 -2.49 -11.22 16.70
N ALA A 245 -1.60 -11.05 15.72
CA ALA A 245 -1.95 -11.05 14.30
C ALA A 245 -2.49 -12.41 13.84
N ARG A 246 -1.92 -13.53 14.33
CA ARG A 246 -2.42 -14.88 14.01
C ARG A 246 -3.78 -15.18 14.64
N ALA A 247 -4.09 -14.57 15.78
CA ALA A 247 -5.34 -14.79 16.50
C ALA A 247 -6.51 -13.94 15.97
N ASN A 248 -6.24 -12.97 15.09
CA ASN A 248 -7.18 -11.94 14.68
C ASN A 248 -7.26 -11.82 13.17
#